data_AF-A0A2I7N893-F1
#
_entry.id   AF-A0A2I7N893-F1
#
_cell.length_a   1.000
_cell.length_b   1.000
_cell.length_c   1.000
_cell.angle_alpha   90.00
_cell.angle_beta   90.00
_cell.angle_gamma   90.00
#
_symmetry.space_group_name_H-M   'P 1'
#
loop_
_entity.id
_entity.type
_entity.pdbx_description
1 polymer ?
#
loop_
_entity_poly.entity_id
_entity_poly.type
_entity_poly.pdbx_seq_one_letter_code
_entity_poly.pdbx_strand_id
1 'polypeptide(L)'
;MQRKFKQIIVIFFAIWWLIALWTDIVGGLAHLGYIKATWAPDNNYPFLVKSLSMYHLPEWVSAFLYLCIILCSAISGWLFVYAVCTMKKPLWLNRVNLAFVFSLSFWLLFFLADQLIMNFELEENHMVQGGFELLCYLLINIVPDNKPFV
;
A
#
# COMPACT_ATOMS: atom_id res chain seq x y z
N MET A 1 22.80 -10.36 11.68
CA MET A 1 21.61 -11.08 11.19
C MET A 1 20.36 -10.20 11.28
N GLN A 2 20.05 -9.62 12.45
CA GLN A 2 18.86 -8.79 12.69
C GLN A 2 18.71 -7.54 11.79
N ARG A 3 19.78 -6.78 11.53
CA ARG A 3 19.71 -5.64 10.60
C ARG A 3 19.36 -6.06 9.16
N LYS A 4 19.94 -7.17 8.69
CA LYS A 4 19.63 -7.71 7.35
C LYS A 4 18.16 -8.14 7.26
N PHE A 5 17.63 -8.73 8.33
CA PHE A 5 16.22 -9.09 8.43
C PHE A 5 15.31 -7.87 8.26
N LYS A 6 15.56 -6.77 8.98
CA LYS A 6 14.82 -5.51 8.79
C LYS A 6 14.91 -4.97 7.37
N GLN A 7 16.09 -5.03 6.77
CA GLN A 7 16.28 -4.59 5.38
C GLN A 7 15.47 -5.42 4.39
N ILE A 8 15.41 -6.74 4.58
CA ILE A 8 14.59 -7.64 3.75
C ILE A 8 13.11 -7.26 3.85
N ILE A 9 12.60 -6.99 5.05
CA ILE A 9 11.21 -6.54 5.24
C ILE A 9 10.95 -5.26 4.43
N VAL A 10 11.82 -4.25 4.55
CA VAL A 10 11.63 -2.97 3.85
C VAL A 10 11.71 -3.14 2.31
N ILE A 11 12.61 -3.99 1.82
CA ILE A 11 12.70 -4.32 0.38
C ILE A 11 11.42 -5.03 -0.08
N PHE A 12 10.91 -5.96 0.71
CA PHE A 12 9.65 -6.65 0.43
C PHE A 12 8.51 -5.64 0.25
N PHE A 13 8.32 -4.70 1.19
CA PHE A 13 7.27 -3.70 1.08
C PHE A 13 7.50 -2.70 -0.05
N ALA A 14 8.75 -2.37 -0.39
CA ALA A 14 9.03 -1.58 -1.58
C ALA A 14 8.53 -2.28 -2.86
N ILE A 15 8.82 -3.57 -3.01
CA ILE A 15 8.36 -4.36 -4.16
C ILE A 15 6.84 -4.49 -4.15
N TRP A 16 6.25 -4.79 -2.99
CA TRP A 16 4.80 -4.95 -2.85
C TRP A 16 4.04 -3.69 -3.27
N TRP A 17 4.41 -2.52 -2.73
CA TRP A 17 3.77 -1.24 -3.07
C TRP A 17 3.99 -0.83 -4.53
N LEU A 18 5.14 -1.16 -5.12
CA LEU A 18 5.38 -0.94 -6.55
C LEU A 18 4.49 -1.83 -7.42
N ILE A 19 4.27 -3.10 -7.04
CA ILE A 19 3.37 -4.00 -7.74
C ILE A 19 1.93 -3.48 -7.62
N ALA A 20 1.48 -3.12 -6.41
CA ALA A 20 0.14 -2.56 -6.18
C ALA A 20 -0.12 -1.32 -7.05
N LEU A 21 0.81 -0.35 -7.02
CA LEU A 21 0.76 0.84 -7.87
C LEU A 21 0.71 0.48 -9.36
N TRP A 22 1.57 -0.44 -9.80
CA TRP A 22 1.62 -0.87 -11.19
C TRP A 22 0.29 -1.50 -11.62
N THR A 23 -0.28 -2.38 -10.80
CA THR A 23 -1.56 -3.03 -11.11
C THR A 23 -2.70 -2.02 -11.21
N ASP A 24 -2.73 -0.99 -10.36
CA ASP A 24 -3.75 0.05 -10.43
C ASP A 24 -3.56 0.97 -11.65
N ILE A 25 -2.33 1.37 -11.97
CA ILE A 25 -2.06 2.17 -13.18
C ILE A 25 -2.47 1.39 -14.43
N VAL A 26 -2.09 0.12 -14.53
CA VAL A 26 -2.43 -0.73 -15.68
C VAL A 26 -3.93 -0.96 -15.76
N GLY A 27 -4.60 -1.24 -14.63
CA GLY A 27 -6.05 -1.37 -14.58
C GLY A 27 -6.76 -0.10 -15.05
N GLY A 28 -6.38 1.06 -14.52
CA GLY A 28 -6.92 2.36 -14.93
C GLY A 28 -6.70 2.68 -16.41
N LEU A 29 -5.51 2.43 -16.95
CA LEU A 29 -5.21 2.62 -18.38
C LEU A 29 -6.01 1.66 -19.26
N ALA A 30 -6.22 0.43 -18.82
CA ALA A 30 -7.04 -0.55 -19.52
C ALA A 30 -8.51 -0.14 -19.52
N HIS A 31 -9.02 0.35 -18.39
CA HIS A 31 -10.39 0.87 -18.25
C HIS A 31 -10.66 2.02 -19.22
N LEU A 32 -9.69 2.92 -19.39
CA LEU A 32 -9.76 4.04 -20.33
C LEU A 32 -9.57 3.63 -21.80
N GLY A 33 -9.29 2.36 -22.07
CA GLY A 33 -9.08 1.83 -23.42
C GLY A 33 -7.72 2.19 -24.05
N TYR A 34 -6.77 2.74 -23.28
CA TYR A 34 -5.44 3.07 -23.79
C TYR A 34 -4.56 1.83 -24.00
N ILE A 35 -4.80 0.76 -23.24
CA ILE A 35 -4.06 -0.49 -23.36
C ILE A 35 -5.00 -1.70 -23.30
N LYS A 36 -4.59 -2.81 -23.91
CA LYS A 36 -5.26 -4.11 -23.77
C LYS A 36 -4.37 -5.02 -22.91
N ALA A 37 -4.66 -5.10 -21.61
CA ALA A 37 -3.86 -5.86 -20.66
C ALA A 37 -4.56 -7.17 -20.26
N THR A 38 -4.57 -8.18 -21.13
CA THR A 38 -5.21 -9.49 -20.82
C THR A 38 -4.57 -10.23 -19.64
N TRP A 39 -3.35 -9.85 -19.27
CA TRP A 39 -2.60 -10.38 -18.14
C TRP A 39 -2.81 -9.59 -16.83
N ALA A 40 -3.44 -8.43 -16.89
CA ALA A 40 -3.77 -7.59 -15.74
C ALA A 40 -5.25 -7.18 -15.82
N PRO A 41 -6.14 -7.98 -15.23
CA PRO A 41 -7.57 -7.70 -15.25
C PRO A 41 -7.87 -6.34 -14.61
N ASP A 42 -8.67 -5.52 -15.30
CA ASP A 42 -9.23 -4.29 -14.77
C ASP A 42 -10.33 -4.60 -13.75
N ASN A 43 -9.92 -5.00 -12.55
CA ASN A 43 -10.85 -5.37 -11.49
C ASN A 43 -11.06 -4.23 -10.49
N ASN A 44 -10.01 -3.46 -10.18
CA ASN A 44 -10.03 -2.54 -9.04
C ASN A 44 -10.98 -1.35 -9.25
N TYR A 45 -10.95 -0.69 -10.43
CA TYR A 45 -11.85 0.45 -10.69
C TYR A 45 -13.32 0.02 -10.83
N PRO A 46 -13.68 -0.99 -11.65
CA PRO A 46 -15.06 -1.47 -11.70
C PRO A 46 -15.58 -1.97 -10.35
N PHE A 47 -14.72 -2.60 -9.55
CA PHE A 47 -15.06 -3.00 -8.20
C PHE A 47 -15.36 -1.80 -7.29
N LEU A 48 -14.54 -0.74 -7.34
CA LEU A 48 -14.80 0.50 -6.58
C LEU A 48 -16.14 1.13 -6.97
N VAL A 49 -16.43 1.24 -8.28
CA VAL A 49 -17.71 1.78 -8.78
C VAL A 49 -18.89 0.95 -8.25
N LYS A 50 -18.77 -0.38 -8.29
CA LYS A 50 -19.80 -1.28 -7.77
C LYS A 50 -20.00 -1.09 -6.26
N SER A 51 -18.94 -0.99 -5.49
CA SER A 51 -18.99 -0.78 -4.04
C SER A 51 -19.68 0.54 -3.67
N LEU A 52 -19.46 1.61 -4.44
CA LEU A 52 -20.07 2.92 -4.21
C LEU A 52 -21.51 3.06 -4.73
N SER A 53 -21.99 2.08 -5.50
CA SER A 53 -23.33 2.14 -6.11
C SER A 53 -24.47 2.27 -5.11
N MET A 54 -24.29 1.77 -3.88
CA MET A 54 -25.27 1.89 -2.80
C MET A 54 -25.58 3.34 -2.40
N TYR A 55 -24.68 4.28 -2.68
CA TYR A 55 -24.80 5.69 -2.30
C TYR A 55 -25.31 6.59 -3.42
N HIS A 56 -25.56 6.06 -4.63
CA HIS A 56 -26.03 6.83 -5.79
C HIS A 56 -25.17 8.08 -6.07
N LEU A 57 -23.85 7.93 -5.96
CA LEU A 57 -22.91 9.04 -6.12
C LEU A 57 -22.69 9.39 -7.62
N PRO A 58 -22.34 10.65 -7.93
CA PRO A 58 -21.90 11.02 -9.27
C PRO A 58 -20.66 10.21 -9.71
N GLU A 59 -20.58 9.87 -10.99
CA GLU A 59 -19.50 9.02 -11.55
C GLU A 59 -18.09 9.56 -11.29
N TRP A 60 -17.93 10.89 -11.27
CA TRP A 60 -16.63 11.52 -11.02
C TRP A 60 -16.07 11.21 -9.62
N VAL A 61 -16.93 10.87 -8.65
CA VAL A 61 -16.49 10.56 -7.28
C VAL A 61 -15.67 9.27 -7.26
N SER A 62 -16.12 8.22 -7.97
CA SER A 62 -15.39 6.96 -8.10
C SER A 62 -14.04 7.17 -8.79
N ALA A 63 -14.01 7.97 -9.85
CA ALA A 63 -12.76 8.33 -10.54
C ALA A 63 -11.80 9.09 -9.63
N PHE A 64 -12.31 10.07 -8.87
CA PHE A 64 -11.50 10.83 -7.92
C PHE A 64 -10.92 9.94 -6.81
N LEU A 65 -11.73 9.08 -6.19
CA LEU A 65 -11.28 8.16 -5.16
C LEU A 65 -10.24 7.16 -5.70
N TYR A 66 -10.42 6.67 -6.92
CA TYR A 66 -9.45 5.80 -7.57
C TYR A 66 -8.11 6.51 -7.81
N LEU A 67 -8.13 7.77 -8.25
CA LEU A 67 -6.93 8.59 -8.38
C LEU A 67 -6.24 8.82 -7.02
N CYS A 68 -7.00 9.02 -5.95
CA CYS A 68 -6.46 9.11 -4.59
C CYS A 68 -5.78 7.80 -4.17
N ILE A 69 -6.37 6.64 -4.48
CA ILE A 69 -5.76 5.33 -4.23
C ILE A 69 -4.42 5.21 -4.95
N ILE A 70 -4.38 5.52 -6.25
CA ILE A 70 -3.15 5.49 -7.05
C ILE A 70 -2.09 6.44 -6.47
N LEU A 71 -2.48 7.66 -6.09
CA LEU A 71 -1.57 8.65 -5.53
C LEU A 71 -0.99 8.19 -4.19
N CYS A 72 -1.82 7.68 -3.28
CA CYS A 72 -1.37 7.13 -2.01
C CYS A 72 -0.45 5.92 -2.20
N SER A 73 -0.79 5.00 -3.11
CA SER A 73 0.08 3.88 -3.49
C SER A 73 1.42 4.37 -4.05
N ALA A 74 1.42 5.44 -4.86
CA ALA A 74 2.64 6.04 -5.40
C ALA A 74 3.52 6.66 -4.32
N ILE A 75 2.92 7.36 -3.36
CA ILE A 75 3.65 7.94 -2.21
C ILE A 75 4.23 6.82 -1.34
N SER A 76 3.45 5.79 -1.00
CA SER A 76 3.92 4.62 -0.25
C SER A 76 5.09 3.94 -0.95
N GLY A 77 4.94 3.61 -2.24
CA GLY A 77 6.00 2.99 -3.04
C GLY A 77 7.26 3.85 -3.10
N TRP A 78 7.11 5.16 -3.31
CA TRP A 78 8.25 6.08 -3.31
C TRP A 78 8.96 6.16 -1.95
N LEU A 79 8.21 6.25 -0.85
CA LEU A 79 8.78 6.29 0.50
C LEU A 79 9.56 5.02 0.82
N PHE A 80 9.03 3.85 0.47
CA PHE A 80 9.73 2.58 0.65
C PHE A 80 10.98 2.46 -0.23
N VAL A 81 10.90 2.82 -1.52
CA VAL A 81 12.07 2.85 -2.41
C VAL A 81 13.13 3.81 -1.88
N TYR A 82 12.74 5.00 -1.44
CA TYR A 82 13.65 5.97 -0.83
C TYR A 82 14.29 5.42 0.45
N ALA A 83 13.53 4.72 1.29
CA ALA A 83 14.04 4.05 2.47
C ALA A 83 15.09 2.99 2.08
N VAL A 84 14.82 2.15 1.07
CA VAL A 84 15.76 1.16 0.51
C VAL A 84 17.05 1.80 0.02
N CYS A 85 16.95 2.82 -0.84
CA CYS A 85 18.11 3.51 -1.41
C CYS A 85 18.99 4.21 -0.35
N THR A 86 18.43 4.50 0.83
CA THR A 86 19.12 5.23 1.90
C THR A 86 19.41 4.38 3.15
N MET A 87 19.25 3.06 3.10
CA MET A 87 19.46 2.13 4.23
C MET A 87 20.85 2.18 4.89
N LYS A 88 21.87 2.64 4.15
CA LYS A 88 23.25 2.78 4.65
C LYS A 88 23.50 4.13 5.31
N LYS A 89 22.63 5.12 5.08
CA LYS A 89 22.79 6.48 5.59
C LYS A 89 22.30 6.60 7.04
N PRO A 90 22.75 7.61 7.80
CA PRO A 90 22.16 7.95 9.09
C PRO A 90 20.64 8.16 8.98
N LEU A 91 19.93 7.93 10.08
CA LEU A 91 18.48 8.10 10.19
C LEU A 91 17.66 7.21 9.24
N TRP A 92 18.22 6.10 8.76
CA TRP A 92 17.49 5.16 7.89
C TRP A 92 16.22 4.63 8.54
N LEU A 93 16.24 4.35 9.85
CA LEU A 93 15.06 3.91 10.61
C LEU A 93 13.95 4.97 10.61
N ASN A 94 14.26 6.27 10.69
CA ASN A 94 13.23 7.31 10.63
C ASN A 94 12.51 7.33 9.27
N ARG A 95 13.25 7.09 8.19
CA ARG A 95 12.68 7.01 6.83
C ARG A 95 11.82 5.77 6.66
N VAL A 96 12.28 4.63 7.20
CA VAL A 96 11.51 3.39 7.24
C VAL A 96 10.21 3.62 8.04
N ASN A 97 10.30 4.22 9.23
CA ASN A 97 9.14 4.50 10.06
C ASN A 97 8.16 5.44 9.36
N LEU A 98 8.64 6.47 8.67
CA LEU A 98 7.78 7.34 7.86
C LEU A 98 7.04 6.56 6.77
N ALA A 99 7.73 5.67 6.05
CA ALA A 99 7.12 4.84 5.01
C ALA A 99 6.00 3.97 5.59
N PHE A 100 6.30 3.23 6.67
CA PHE A 100 5.33 2.37 7.35
C PHE A 100 4.15 3.13 7.95
N VAL A 101 4.39 4.27 8.61
CA VAL A 101 3.30 5.06 9.20
C VAL A 101 2.36 5.57 8.12
N PHE A 102 2.90 6.05 6.99
CA PHE A 102 2.09 6.51 5.87
C PHE A 102 1.27 5.37 5.26
N SER A 103 1.91 4.25 4.91
CA SER A 103 1.24 3.10 4.30
C SER A 103 0.21 2.44 5.24
N LEU A 104 0.50 2.34 6.53
CA LEU A 104 -0.46 1.84 7.52
C LEU A 104 -1.65 2.78 7.71
N SER A 105 -1.43 4.09 7.67
CA SER A 105 -2.53 5.06 7.68
C SER A 105 -3.40 4.88 6.44
N PHE A 106 -2.80 4.57 5.30
CA PHE A 106 -3.54 4.27 4.08
C PHE A 106 -4.33 2.95 4.18
N TRP A 107 -3.77 1.88 4.75
CA TRP A 107 -4.53 0.68 5.08
C TRP A 107 -5.72 0.96 6.00
N LEU A 108 -5.53 1.79 7.02
CA LEU A 108 -6.62 2.16 7.93
C LEU A 108 -7.76 2.87 7.20
N LEU A 109 -7.47 3.69 6.18
CA LEU A 109 -8.49 4.29 5.33
C LEU A 109 -9.27 3.23 4.55
N PHE A 110 -8.61 2.17 4.06
CA PHE A 110 -9.31 1.05 3.43
C PHE A 110 -10.21 0.33 4.42
N PHE A 111 -9.75 0.04 5.65
CA PHE A 111 -10.59 -0.63 6.65
C PHE A 111 -11.83 0.21 6.98
N LEU A 112 -11.68 1.53 7.12
CA LEU A 112 -12.80 2.44 7.30
C LEU A 112 -13.74 2.44 6.09
N ALA A 113 -13.18 2.44 4.88
CA ALA A 113 -13.99 2.37 3.65
C ALA A 113 -14.78 1.08 3.59
N ASP A 114 -14.17 -0.07 3.89
CA ASP A 114 -14.80 -1.39 3.87
C ASP A 114 -15.98 -1.48 4.85
N GLN A 115 -15.83 -0.86 6.02
CA GLN A 115 -16.90 -0.72 7.02
C GLN A 115 -18.06 0.15 6.52
N LEU A 116 -17.77 1.25 5.81
CA LEU A 116 -18.80 2.12 5.25
C LEU A 116 -19.61 1.38 4.18
N ILE A 117 -18.92 0.66 3.27
CA ILE A 117 -19.59 -0.09 2.19
C ILE A 117 -20.12 -1.47 2.62
N MET A 118 -19.92 -1.86 3.88
CA MET A 118 -20.31 -3.15 4.45
C MET A 118 -19.82 -4.38 3.64
N ASN A 119 -18.57 -4.35 3.17
CA ASN A 119 -17.97 -5.41 2.35
C ASN A 119 -16.92 -6.22 3.14
N PHE A 120 -17.40 -7.14 3.96
CA PHE A 120 -16.57 -7.89 4.92
C PHE A 120 -15.60 -8.89 4.27
N GLU A 121 -15.89 -9.41 3.08
CA GLU A 121 -14.96 -10.29 2.36
C GLU A 121 -13.71 -9.51 1.91
N LEU A 122 -13.91 -8.28 1.44
CA LEU A 122 -12.80 -7.40 1.07
C LEU A 122 -12.03 -6.93 2.29
N GLU A 123 -12.76 -6.60 3.36
CA GLU A 123 -12.18 -6.21 4.63
C GLU A 123 -11.21 -7.27 5.17
N GLU A 124 -11.59 -8.55 5.12
CA GLU A 124 -10.72 -9.65 5.57
C GLU A 124 -9.37 -9.61 4.85
N ASN A 125 -9.38 -9.48 3.52
CA ASN A 125 -8.16 -9.40 2.73
C ASN A 125 -7.32 -8.17 3.09
N HIS A 126 -7.94 -6.99 3.19
CA HIS A 126 -7.24 -5.78 3.58
C HIS A 126 -6.67 -5.90 5.00
N MET A 127 -7.42 -6.44 5.97
CA MET A 127 -6.95 -6.64 7.35
C MET A 127 -5.77 -7.60 7.42
N VAL A 128 -5.76 -8.68 6.63
CA VAL A 128 -4.61 -9.60 6.57
C VAL A 128 -3.38 -8.87 6.02
N GLN A 129 -3.53 -8.11 4.93
CA GLN A 129 -2.42 -7.39 4.30
C GLN A 129 -1.87 -6.26 5.18
N GLY A 130 -2.74 -5.35 5.64
CA GLY A 130 -2.36 -4.26 6.53
C GLY A 130 -1.92 -4.74 7.91
N GLY A 131 -2.51 -5.82 8.43
CA GLY A 131 -2.09 -6.47 9.67
C GLY A 131 -0.70 -7.09 9.55
N PHE A 132 -0.39 -7.75 8.43
CA PHE A 132 0.96 -8.25 8.15
C PHE A 132 1.99 -7.10 8.06
N GLU A 133 1.62 -5.98 7.44
CA GLU A 133 2.44 -4.77 7.42
C GLU A 133 2.68 -4.20 8.83
N LEU A 134 1.65 -4.16 9.67
CA LEU A 134 1.74 -3.71 11.05
C LEU A 134 2.68 -4.62 11.87
N LEU A 135 2.54 -5.94 11.74
CA LEU A 135 3.43 -6.90 12.40
C LEU A 135 4.89 -6.68 11.96
N CYS A 136 5.13 -6.48 10.67
CA CYS A 136 6.46 -6.17 10.15
C CYS A 136 7.01 -4.84 10.68
N TYR A 137 6.17 -3.81 10.78
CA TYR A 137 6.53 -2.53 11.38
C TYR A 137 6.93 -2.68 12.86
N LEU A 138 6.16 -3.44 13.63
CA LEU A 138 6.47 -3.75 15.03
C LEU A 138 7.82 -4.50 15.15
N LEU A 139 8.05 -5.50 14.29
CA LEU A 139 9.31 -6.24 14.27
C LEU A 139 10.52 -5.34 13.97
N ILE A 140 10.37 -4.36 13.07
CA ILE A 140 11.43 -3.39 12.77
C ILE A 140 11.83 -2.55 14.00
N ASN A 141 10.86 -2.22 14.85
CA ASN A 141 11.07 -1.34 16.00
C ASN A 141 11.40 -2.10 17.30
N ILE A 142 10.95 -3.35 17.45
CA ILE A 142 11.17 -4.17 18.66
C ILE A 142 12.47 -4.97 18.58
N VAL A 143 12.80 -5.54 17.41
CA VAL A 143 14.01 -6.36 17.28
C VAL A 143 15.24 -5.43 17.34
N PRO A 144 16.23 -5.67 18.21
CA PRO A 144 17.40 -4.80 18.29
C PRO A 144 18.22 -4.84 16.99
N ASP A 145 18.96 -3.77 16.72
CA ASP A 145 20.08 -3.86 15.79
C ASP A 145 21.26 -4.41 16.60
N ASN A 146 21.93 -5.47 16.11
CA ASN A 146 23.15 -6.04 16.73
C ASN A 146 24.34 -5.05 16.75
N LYS A 147 24.20 -3.90 17.40
CA LYS A 147 25.31 -3.12 17.92
C LYS A 147 25.16 -3.12 19.45
N PRO A 148 26.20 -3.53 20.20
CA PRO A 148 26.22 -3.20 21.61
C PRO A 148 26.12 -1.67 21.73
N PHE A 149 25.41 -1.22 22.75
CA PHE A 149 25.42 0.17 23.19
C PHE A 149 26.87 0.67 23.20
N VAL A 150 27.17 1.66 22.34
CA VAL A 150 28.34 2.53 22.46
C VAL A 150 27.79 3.88 22.86
#